data_AF-A0A9D4KLK9-F1
#
_entry.id   AF-A0A9D4KLK9-F1
#
_cell.length_a   1.000
_cell.length_b   1.000
_cell.length_c   1.000
_cell.angle_alpha   90.00
_cell.angle_beta   90.00
_cell.angle_gamma   90.00
#
_symmetry.space_group_name_H-M   'P 1'
#
loop_
_entity.id
_entity.type
_entity.pdbx_description
1 polymer ?
#
loop_
_entity_poly.entity_id
_entity_poly.type
_entity_poly.pdbx_seq_one_letter_code
_entity_poly.pdbx_strand_id
1 'polypeptide(L)'
;MDVINLKDAHKVKECDKSVKNKFNFKWLEKEIDVTIGGDTRKVSLGGDFVKLNCAGIAMCKLCHKQINYGSRGCVALEDHIKSSKHMDILKQRYSNYR
;
A
#
# COMPACT_ATOMS: atom_id res chain seq x y z
N MET A 1 5.74 -6.08 -13.71
CA MET A 1 5.49 -4.63 -13.54
C MET A 1 6.75 -4.02 -12.97
N ASP A 2 7.16 -2.85 -13.48
CA ASP A 2 8.37 -2.16 -13.00
C ASP A 2 8.10 -1.48 -11.65
N VAL A 3 8.91 -1.81 -10.63
CA VAL A 3 8.75 -1.35 -9.25
C VAL A 3 9.89 -0.39 -8.91
N ILE A 4 9.55 0.79 -8.38
CA ILE A 4 10.54 1.74 -7.90
C ILE A 4 10.85 1.40 -6.44
N ASN A 5 12.10 1.01 -6.19
CA ASN A 5 12.59 0.70 -4.85
C ASN A 5 13.11 1.95 -4.15
N LEU A 6 13.32 1.87 -2.83
CA LEU A 6 13.84 2.98 -2.03
C LEU A 6 15.18 3.53 -2.55
N LYS A 7 16.08 2.66 -3.01
CA LYS A 7 17.37 3.04 -3.63
C LYS A 7 17.21 3.88 -4.89
N ASP A 8 16.06 3.75 -5.56
CA ASP A 8 15.69 4.44 -6.80
C ASP A 8 14.71 5.59 -6.52
N ALA A 9 14.62 6.09 -5.29
CA ALA A 9 13.63 7.09 -4.90
C ALA A 9 13.68 8.39 -5.72
N HIS A 10 14.80 8.71 -6.36
CA HIS A 10 14.90 9.82 -7.31
C HIS A 10 13.94 9.65 -8.51
N LYS A 11 13.73 8.42 -8.98
CA LYS A 11 12.81 8.11 -10.10
C LYS A 11 11.36 8.43 -9.76
N VAL A 12 10.97 8.37 -8.48
CA VAL A 12 9.62 8.76 -8.04
C VAL A 12 9.35 10.24 -8.34
N LYS A 13 10.35 11.12 -8.16
CA LYS A 13 10.17 12.56 -8.41
C LYS A 13 9.82 12.83 -9.87
N GLU A 14 10.45 12.11 -10.80
CA GLU A 14 10.17 12.22 -12.23
C GLU A 14 8.86 11.53 -12.62
N CYS A 15 8.64 10.31 -12.12
CA CYS A 15 7.43 9.53 -12.38
C CYS A 15 6.16 10.27 -11.92
N ASP A 16 6.18 10.85 -10.72
CA ASP A 16 5.02 11.53 -10.13
C ASP A 16 5.04 13.05 -10.36
N LYS A 17 5.80 13.56 -11.34
CA LYS A 17 6.02 15.01 -11.54
C LYS A 17 4.71 15.82 -11.64
N SER A 18 3.69 15.26 -12.29
CA SER A 18 2.38 15.88 -12.54
C SER A 18 1.30 15.42 -11.55
N VAL A 19 1.65 14.61 -10.57
CA VAL A 19 0.70 14.04 -9.60
C VAL A 19 0.61 14.98 -8.40
N LYS A 20 -0.62 15.29 -7.98
CA LYS A 20 -0.87 16.18 -6.82
C LYS A 20 -0.17 15.66 -5.55
N ASN A 21 -0.31 14.37 -5.26
CA ASN A 21 0.37 13.72 -4.14
C ASN A 21 1.44 12.76 -4.66
N LYS A 22 2.69 13.18 -4.60
CA LYS A 22 3.84 12.34 -4.97
C LYS A 22 4.02 11.22 -3.94
N PHE A 23 4.41 10.04 -4.40
CA PHE A 23 4.68 8.94 -3.49
C PHE A 23 5.82 9.28 -2.53
N ASN A 24 5.65 8.90 -1.27
CA ASN A 24 6.67 9.05 -0.26
C ASN A 24 6.92 7.68 0.38
N PHE A 25 8.15 7.19 0.31
CA PHE A 25 8.52 5.91 0.91
C PHE A 25 8.29 5.88 2.44
N LYS A 26 8.27 7.04 3.11
CA LYS A 26 7.88 7.13 4.52
C LYS A 26 6.45 6.67 4.79
N TRP A 27 5.58 6.66 3.78
CA TRP A 27 4.25 6.07 3.92
C TRP A 27 4.34 4.57 4.22
N LEU A 28 5.34 3.87 3.67
CA LEU A 28 5.52 2.44 3.88
C LEU A 28 5.93 2.08 5.32
N GLU A 29 6.44 3.05 6.08
CA GLU A 29 6.79 2.89 7.50
C GLU A 29 5.56 3.02 8.42
N LYS A 30 4.42 3.50 7.90
CA LYS A 30 3.20 3.62 8.71
C LYS A 30 2.59 2.26 9.00
N GLU A 31 2.11 2.11 10.23
CA GLU A 31 1.32 0.97 10.69
C GLU A 31 -0.15 1.38 10.82
N ILE A 32 -1.04 0.45 10.45
CA ILE A 32 -2.49 0.61 10.56
C ILE A 32 -3.02 -0.52 11.44
N ASP A 33 -3.77 -0.17 12.47
CA ASP A 33 -4.52 -1.12 13.28
C ASP A 33 -5.70 -1.69 12.47
N VAL A 34 -5.75 -3.01 12.39
CA VAL A 34 -6.82 -3.78 11.75
C VAL A 34 -7.33 -4.85 12.68
N THR A 35 -8.65 -4.99 12.80
CA THR A 35 -9.26 -6.02 13.64
C THR A 35 -9.62 -7.24 12.80
N ILE A 36 -9.05 -8.39 13.15
CA ILE A 36 -9.19 -9.66 12.42
C ILE A 36 -9.67 -10.71 13.43
N GLY A 37 -10.92 -11.16 13.29
CA GLY A 37 -11.47 -12.22 14.17
C GLY A 37 -11.64 -11.82 15.64
N GLY A 38 -11.65 -10.52 15.96
CA GLY A 38 -11.75 -10.00 17.33
C GLY A 38 -10.42 -9.47 17.88
N ASP A 39 -9.28 -9.86 17.28
CA ASP A 39 -7.97 -9.36 17.66
C ASP A 39 -7.54 -8.17 16.81
N THR A 40 -7.07 -7.10 17.47
CA THR A 40 -6.44 -5.96 16.78
C THR A 40 -4.98 -6.28 16.49
N ARG A 41 -4.58 -6.11 15.23
CA ARG A 41 -3.22 -6.32 14.76
C ARG A 41 -2.74 -5.08 14.01
N LYS A 42 -1.43 -4.83 14.07
CA LYS A 42 -0.79 -3.79 13.27
C LYS A 42 -0.32 -4.35 11.93
N VAL A 43 -0.70 -3.68 10.85
CA VAL A 43 -0.23 -4.00 9.49
C VAL A 43 0.52 -2.80 8.94
N SER A 44 1.77 -3.00 8.53
CA SER A 44 2.58 -1.95 7.93
C SER A 44 2.24 -1.77 6.45
N LEU A 45 2.16 -0.52 5.98
CA LEU A 45 1.94 -0.23 4.57
C LEU A 45 3.06 -0.80 3.68
N GLY A 46 4.31 -0.87 4.17
CA GLY A 46 5.44 -1.49 3.46
C GLY A 46 5.33 -3.00 3.31
N GLY A 47 4.63 -3.66 4.24
CA GLY A 47 4.27 -5.08 4.13
C GLY A 47 3.40 -5.36 2.92
N ASP A 48 2.51 -4.43 2.58
CA ASP A 48 1.45 -4.66 1.59
C ASP A 48 1.65 -3.91 0.28
N PHE A 49 2.29 -2.74 0.26
CA PHE A 49 2.37 -1.91 -0.93
C PHE A 49 3.78 -1.79 -1.50
N VAL A 50 3.84 -1.60 -2.83
CA VAL A 50 5.04 -1.19 -3.56
C VAL A 50 4.70 -0.07 -4.52
N LYS A 51 5.63 0.85 -4.74
CA LYS A 51 5.50 1.92 -5.73
C LYS A 51 5.75 1.36 -7.12
N LEU A 52 4.79 1.50 -8.04
CA LEU A 52 5.00 1.19 -9.44
C LEU A 52 5.65 2.36 -10.18
N ASN A 53 6.40 2.07 -11.23
CA ASN A 53 6.87 3.06 -12.19
C ASN A 53 5.72 3.51 -13.12
N CYS A 54 4.67 4.05 -12.49
CA CYS A 54 3.48 4.60 -13.11
C CYS A 54 2.97 5.72 -12.21
N ALA A 55 2.71 6.90 -12.80
CA ALA A 55 2.39 8.11 -12.07
C ALA A 55 1.17 7.95 -11.17
N GLY A 56 1.31 8.20 -9.87
CA GLY A 56 0.19 8.17 -8.92
C GLY A 56 -0.34 6.77 -8.59
N ILE A 57 0.34 5.71 -9.03
CA ILE A 57 -0.08 4.32 -8.83
C ILE A 57 0.89 3.56 -7.92
N ALA A 58 0.33 2.87 -6.92
CA ALA A 58 0.99 1.84 -6.13
C ALA A 58 0.31 0.49 -6.37
N MET A 59 0.96 -0.62 -6.01
CA MET A 59 0.37 -1.95 -6.08
C MET A 59 0.32 -2.58 -4.70
N CYS A 60 -0.84 -3.12 -4.33
CA CYS A 60 -0.96 -4.02 -3.19
C CYS A 60 -0.47 -5.42 -3.61
N LYS A 61 0.55 -5.93 -2.93
CA LYS A 61 1.16 -7.25 -3.13
C LYS A 61 0.21 -8.38 -2.75
N LEU A 62 -0.65 -8.18 -1.74
CA LEU A 62 -1.61 -9.19 -1.28
C LEU A 62 -2.84 -9.27 -2.19
N CYS A 63 -3.43 -8.12 -2.52
CA CYS A 63 -4.59 -8.06 -3.41
C CYS A 63 -4.23 -8.18 -4.89
N HIS A 64 -2.95 -8.14 -5.24
CA HIS A 64 -2.45 -7.98 -6.62
C HIS A 64 -3.14 -6.84 -7.39
N LYS A 65 -3.51 -5.76 -6.68
CA LYS A 65 -4.35 -4.67 -7.20
C LYS A 65 -3.58 -3.35 -7.26
N GLN A 66 -3.76 -2.61 -8.34
CA GLN A 66 -3.27 -1.24 -8.48
C GLN A 66 -4.18 -0.27 -7.74
N ILE A 67 -3.56 0.63 -6.97
CA ILE A 67 -4.23 1.66 -6.16
C ILE A 67 -3.76 3.03 -6.63
N ASN A 68 -4.72 3.87 -7.02
CA ASN A 68 -4.46 5.26 -7.37
C ASN A 68 -4.42 6.11 -6.10
N TYR A 69 -3.23 6.59 -5.73
CA TYR A 69 -3.04 7.53 -4.63
C TYR A 69 -2.92 8.98 -5.12
N GLY A 70 -2.87 9.25 -6.43
CA GLY A 70 -2.47 10.54 -6.95
C GLY A 70 -3.26 11.73 -6.40
N SER A 71 -4.57 11.53 -6.16
CA SER A 71 -5.46 12.57 -5.61
C SER A 71 -5.51 12.61 -4.08
N ARG A 72 -5.39 11.46 -3.40
CA ARG A 72 -5.62 11.31 -1.95
C ARG A 72 -4.36 11.01 -1.12
N GLY A 73 -3.22 10.80 -1.77
CA GLY A 73 -1.96 10.44 -1.14
C GLY A 73 -2.06 9.14 -0.33
N CYS A 74 -1.34 9.11 0.79
CA CYS A 74 -1.27 7.97 1.71
C CYS A 74 -2.64 7.43 2.12
N VAL A 75 -3.65 8.29 2.28
CA VAL A 75 -5.01 7.90 2.71
C VAL A 75 -5.62 6.86 1.77
N ALA A 76 -5.32 6.88 0.46
CA ALA A 76 -5.80 5.87 -0.47
C ALA A 76 -5.29 4.45 -0.15
N LEU A 77 -4.05 4.35 0.36
CA LEU A 77 -3.45 3.08 0.77
C LEU A 77 -4.06 2.60 2.09
N GLU A 78 -4.26 3.51 3.04
CA GLU A 78 -4.87 3.24 4.34
C GLU A 78 -6.32 2.74 4.18
N ASP A 79 -7.12 3.39 3.32
CA ASP A 79 -8.48 2.93 2.99
C ASP A 79 -8.48 1.58 2.28
N HIS A 80 -7.49 1.30 1.43
CA HIS A 80 -7.39 0.00 0.77
C HIS A 80 -7.19 -1.13 1.79
N ILE A 81 -6.32 -0.96 2.78
CA ILE A 81 -6.13 -1.95 3.85
C ILE A 81 -7.42 -2.21 4.61
N LYS A 82 -8.17 -1.14 4.92
CA LYS A 82 -9.44 -1.22 5.65
C LYS A 82 -10.59 -1.76 4.79
N SER A 83 -10.39 -1.93 3.49
CA SER A 83 -11.43 -2.45 2.61
C SER A 83 -11.75 -3.91 2.91
N SER A 84 -13.03 -4.27 2.84
CA SER A 84 -13.50 -5.63 3.17
C SER A 84 -12.75 -6.71 2.39
N LYS A 85 -12.46 -6.48 1.11
CA LYS A 85 -11.72 -7.42 0.25
C LYS A 85 -10.29 -7.68 0.76
N HIS A 86 -9.57 -6.63 1.16
CA HIS A 86 -8.22 -6.78 1.71
C HIS A 86 -8.28 -7.49 3.07
N MET A 87 -9.26 -7.12 3.90
CA MET A 87 -9.49 -7.73 5.21
C MET A 87 -9.83 -9.23 5.12
N ASP A 88 -10.61 -9.66 4.13
CA ASP A 88 -10.90 -11.08 3.88
C ASP A 88 -9.63 -11.87 3.52
N ILE A 89 -8.76 -11.31 2.67
CA ILE A 89 -7.47 -11.91 2.33
C ILE A 89 -6.57 -12.00 3.57
N LEU A 90 -6.52 -10.93 4.39
CA LEU A 90 -5.77 -10.95 5.64
C LEU A 90 -6.30 -12.01 6.60
N LYS A 91 -7.62 -12.11 6.78
CA LYS A 91 -8.25 -13.17 7.59
C LYS A 91 -7.82 -14.55 7.12
N GLN A 92 -7.95 -14.86 5.83
CA GLN A 92 -7.52 -16.14 5.28
C GLN A 92 -6.04 -16.39 5.53
N ARG A 93 -5.18 -15.39 5.32
CA ARG A 93 -3.74 -15.51 5.56
C ARG A 93 -3.43 -15.86 7.01
N TYR A 94 -4.11 -15.24 7.98
CA TYR A 94 -3.89 -15.52 9.40
C TYR A 94 -4.60 -16.79 9.90
N SER A 95 -5.70 -17.21 9.28
CA SER A 95 -6.37 -18.48 9.59
C SER A 95 -5.56 -19.70 9.13
N ASN A 96 -4.73 -19.57 8.09
CA ASN A 96 -3.84 -20.62 7.60
C ASN A 96 -2.54 -20.79 8.43
N TYR A 97 -2.32 -19.96 9.45
CA TYR A 97 -1.20 -20.11 10.41
C TYR A 97 -1.62 -20.93 11.65
N ARG A 98 -2.42 -21.98 11.46
CA ARG A 98 -2.86 -22.90 12.52
C ARG A 98 -2.30 -24.29 12.32
#